data_AF-A0A0E1X432-F1
#
_entry.id   AF-A0A0E1X432-F1
#
_cell.length_a   1.000
_cell.length_b   1.000
_cell.length_c   1.000
_cell.angle_alpha   90.00
_cell.angle_beta   90.00
_cell.angle_gamma   90.00
#
_symmetry.space_group_name_H-M   'P 1'
#
loop_
_entity.id
_entity.type
_entity.pdbx_description
1 polymer ?
#
loop_
_entity_poly.entity_id
_entity_poly.type
_entity_poly.pdbx_seq_one_letter_code
_entity_poly.pdbx_strand_id
1 'polypeptide(L)'
;MNTKYLYLNFDKIYEEKDFFNVLHVDINLKISEIKESNEVLYSIDSITCKKLNHYDPKLESYRDSIYLLNERLNNYNFNGKKEWKLFYLYKELIQTFEILYDDTSTTNYYRGQANDWPMKAGLLRNDIIDDLKKEFENIYEDMAYKYPDLIEYTCLNKKEYKAEDFKKRENNMAYLQHYGLRTTLIDITENPFIALLFLTSNSQVFNNATLDMYNINPKIHSEQNLFSRVKMISKNKRIIAQKGAFFNFEKLLIFQNEQNVNRDKINKIPLVRLKLNFSYDYKEKLKRELNQTQSAFQKLKITREEKLKNHKSRIKEDLKRIRNLTMKTEHDMDSEKSNDYKEELEYLIKRILKDESVIKIDKEMEDLKKKKLYLDARLKKEEILTSEYLRPEICKELREKLKQYHYVESELFPDVYRHIGYIQSNFLSNQTNNRTINKNNISENLVDLLKLKEN
;
A
#
# COMPACT_ATOMS: atom_id res chain seq x y z
N MET A 1 -33.73 5.91 -20.11
CA MET A 1 -32.90 4.86 -19.48
C MET A 1 -33.48 4.61 -18.09
N ASN A 2 -33.53 3.38 -17.55
CA ASN A 2 -33.99 3.19 -16.17
C ASN A 2 -32.93 3.76 -15.21
N THR A 3 -33.23 4.89 -14.55
CA THR A 3 -32.31 5.58 -13.64
C THR A 3 -31.83 4.69 -12.50
N LYS A 4 -32.67 3.72 -12.08
CA LYS A 4 -32.35 2.74 -11.04
C LYS A 4 -31.09 1.93 -11.34
N TYR A 5 -30.73 1.72 -12.59
CA TYR A 5 -29.55 0.94 -12.98
C TYR A 5 -28.47 1.79 -13.67
N LEU A 6 -28.62 3.12 -13.67
CA LEU A 6 -27.72 4.03 -14.35
C LEU A 6 -26.27 3.87 -13.89
N TYR A 7 -26.04 4.06 -12.59
CA TYR A 7 -24.69 4.02 -12.00
C TYR A 7 -24.10 2.62 -11.92
N LEU A 8 -24.94 1.58 -11.89
CA LEU A 8 -24.48 0.19 -11.99
C LEU A 8 -23.86 -0.11 -13.36
N ASN A 9 -24.30 0.57 -14.41
CA ASN A 9 -23.77 0.37 -15.75
C ASN A 9 -22.46 1.14 -16.01
N PHE A 10 -22.10 2.13 -15.18
CA PHE A 10 -20.87 2.90 -15.38
C PHE A 10 -19.61 2.02 -15.29
N ASP A 11 -19.63 1.00 -14.42
CA ASP A 11 -18.54 0.03 -14.30
C ASP A 11 -18.33 -0.80 -15.58
N LYS A 12 -19.36 -0.95 -16.42
CA LYS A 12 -19.28 -1.70 -17.68
C LYS A 12 -18.74 -0.86 -18.85
N ILE A 13 -18.87 0.46 -18.77
CA ILE A 13 -18.53 1.38 -19.85
C ILE A 13 -17.26 2.19 -19.57
N TYR A 14 -16.71 2.14 -18.36
CA TYR A 14 -15.50 2.86 -18.02
C TYR A 14 -14.26 1.97 -18.05
N GLU A 15 -13.29 2.31 -18.89
CA GLU A 15 -11.93 1.79 -18.85
C GLU A 15 -10.92 2.96 -18.81
N GLU A 16 -10.02 2.98 -17.83
CA GLU A 16 -9.08 4.11 -17.62
C GLU A 16 -8.25 4.44 -18.88
N LYS A 17 -7.77 3.41 -19.58
CA LYS A 17 -6.95 3.54 -20.80
C LYS A 17 -7.66 4.25 -21.95
N ASP A 18 -8.99 4.34 -21.91
CA ASP A 18 -9.78 5.03 -22.93
C ASP A 18 -9.72 6.55 -22.75
N PHE A 19 -9.50 7.02 -21.52
CA PHE A 19 -9.49 8.45 -21.15
C PHE A 19 -8.10 9.02 -20.88
N PHE A 20 -7.12 8.16 -20.58
CA PHE A 20 -5.78 8.60 -20.17
C PHE A 20 -4.69 7.86 -20.95
N ASN A 21 -3.63 8.59 -21.31
CA ASN A 21 -2.37 7.99 -21.73
C ASN A 21 -1.40 7.99 -20.54
N VAL A 22 -1.17 6.82 -19.96
CA VAL A 22 -0.54 6.69 -18.64
C VAL A 22 0.92 6.28 -18.76
N LEU A 23 1.83 7.11 -18.25
CA LEU A 23 3.20 6.74 -17.92
C LEU A 23 3.26 6.33 -16.45
N HIS A 24 3.59 5.07 -16.19
CA HIS A 24 3.80 4.59 -14.83
C HIS A 24 5.26 4.77 -14.42
N VAL A 25 5.45 5.40 -13.26
CA VAL A 25 6.76 5.65 -12.66
C VAL A 25 6.73 5.13 -11.22
N ASP A 26 7.68 4.28 -10.88
CA ASP A 26 7.84 3.72 -9.54
C ASP A 26 9.11 4.31 -8.90
N ILE A 27 8.95 4.92 -7.72
CA ILE A 27 10.05 5.42 -6.88
C ILE A 27 10.40 4.29 -5.91
N ASN A 28 11.56 3.66 -6.11
CA ASN A 28 12.00 2.53 -5.31
C ASN A 28 12.74 3.04 -4.06
N LEU A 29 12.13 2.81 -2.90
CA LEU A 29 12.69 3.11 -1.59
C LEU A 29 13.27 1.85 -0.98
N LYS A 30 14.49 1.95 -0.47
CA LYS A 30 15.17 0.88 0.24
C LYS A 30 15.08 1.11 1.74
N ILE A 31 14.52 0.11 2.44
CA ILE A 31 14.32 0.12 3.89
C ILE A 31 15.26 -0.91 4.50
N SER A 32 16.23 -0.40 5.26
CA SER A 32 17.14 -1.22 6.08
C SER A 32 16.45 -1.70 7.36
N GLU A 33 17.18 -2.44 8.20
CA GLU A 33 16.68 -2.82 9.53
C GLU A 33 16.31 -1.58 10.35
N ILE A 34 15.10 -1.56 10.91
CA ILE A 34 14.59 -0.42 11.69
C ILE A 34 15.13 -0.53 13.12
N LYS A 35 15.96 0.42 13.54
CA LYS A 35 16.53 0.52 14.90
C LYS A 35 16.26 1.89 15.51
N GLU A 36 16.32 1.95 16.83
CA GLU A 36 16.22 3.20 17.62
C GLU A 36 17.20 4.28 17.18
N SER A 37 18.41 3.88 16.79
CA SER A 37 19.48 4.79 16.39
C SER A 37 19.43 5.19 14.91
N ASN A 38 18.41 4.77 14.15
CA ASN A 38 18.35 5.08 12.73
C ASN A 38 18.05 6.58 12.53
N GLU A 39 19.08 7.36 12.22
CA GLU A 39 18.92 8.75 11.76
C GLU A 39 18.27 8.82 10.37
N VAL A 40 18.43 7.76 9.58
CA VAL A 40 17.88 7.61 8.24
C VAL A 40 17.00 6.37 8.20
N LEU A 41 15.72 6.57 7.90
CA LEU A 41 14.73 5.50 7.86
C LEU A 41 14.60 4.83 6.48
N TYR A 42 14.99 5.54 5.42
CA TYR A 42 14.91 5.07 4.05
C TYR A 42 16.00 5.73 3.20
N SER A 43 16.40 5.07 2.12
CA SER A 43 17.13 5.69 1.02
C SER A 43 16.35 5.51 -0.29
N ILE A 44 16.56 6.43 -1.23
CA ILE A 44 16.01 6.34 -2.58
C ILE A 44 17.00 5.53 -3.40
N ASP A 45 16.59 4.34 -3.83
CA ASP A 45 17.45 3.42 -4.59
C ASP A 45 17.48 3.80 -6.07
N SER A 46 16.29 3.92 -6.67
CA SER A 46 16.14 4.20 -8.10
C SER A 46 14.72 4.66 -8.43
N ILE A 47 14.56 5.23 -9.62
CA ILE A 47 13.26 5.57 -10.21
C ILE A 47 13.11 4.76 -11.49
N THR A 48 12.07 3.95 -11.59
CA THR A 48 11.83 3.09 -12.75
C THR A 48 10.59 3.52 -13.51
N CYS A 49 10.67 3.55 -14.85
CA CYS A 49 9.53 3.86 -15.71
C CYS A 49 9.10 2.63 -16.50
N LYS A 50 7.79 2.38 -16.57
CA LYS A 50 7.25 1.38 -17.50
C LYS A 50 7.22 1.94 -18.91
N LYS A 51 7.32 1.06 -19.91
CA LYS A 51 7.18 1.44 -21.32
C LYS A 51 5.76 1.98 -21.56
N LEU A 52 5.65 3.04 -22.36
CA LEU A 52 4.36 3.55 -22.79
C LEU A 52 3.66 2.53 -23.69
N ASN A 53 2.34 2.41 -23.49
CA ASN A 53 1.49 1.64 -24.38
C ASN A 53 1.24 2.37 -25.71
N HIS A 54 1.18 3.70 -25.68
CA HIS A 54 0.99 4.56 -26.84
C HIS A 54 2.02 5.69 -26.79
N TYR A 55 2.70 5.92 -27.90
CA TYR A 55 3.72 6.95 -27.99
C TYR A 55 3.11 8.34 -27.75
N ASP A 56 3.75 9.10 -26.87
CA ASP A 56 3.48 10.51 -26.62
C ASP A 56 4.84 11.21 -26.45
N PRO A 57 5.17 12.21 -27.28
CA PRO A 57 6.48 12.84 -27.27
C PRO A 57 6.85 13.44 -25.91
N LYS A 58 5.89 14.04 -25.20
CA LYS A 58 6.14 14.71 -23.92
C LYS A 58 6.27 13.69 -22.80
N LEU A 59 5.48 12.60 -22.81
CA LEU A 59 5.67 11.50 -21.85
C LEU A 59 6.99 10.75 -22.07
N GLU A 60 7.42 10.51 -23.32
CA GLU A 60 8.76 9.94 -23.57
C GLU A 60 9.87 10.91 -23.13
N SER A 61 9.73 12.22 -23.39
CA SER A 61 10.68 13.23 -22.88
C SER A 61 10.76 13.26 -21.35
N TYR A 62 9.61 13.05 -20.68
CA TYR A 62 9.55 12.94 -19.22
C TYR A 62 10.29 11.69 -18.73
N ARG A 63 10.10 10.56 -19.41
CA ARG A 63 10.81 9.31 -19.14
C ARG A 63 12.33 9.48 -19.34
N ASP A 64 12.76 10.18 -20.38
CA ASP A 64 14.18 10.50 -20.62
C ASP A 64 14.77 11.35 -19.49
N SER A 65 14.00 12.33 -19.01
CA SER A 65 14.39 13.16 -17.87
C SER A 65 14.54 12.35 -16.57
N ILE A 66 13.75 11.27 -16.40
CA ILE A 66 13.90 10.35 -15.26
C ILE A 66 15.21 9.55 -15.35
N TYR A 67 15.64 9.12 -16.54
CA TYR A 67 16.95 8.48 -16.69
C TYR A 67 18.08 9.40 -16.25
N LEU A 68 18.05 10.68 -16.63
CA LEU A 68 19.02 11.68 -16.17
C LEU A 68 18.93 11.94 -14.66
N LEU A 69 17.72 11.89 -14.08
CA LEU A 69 17.53 12.05 -12.64
C LEU A 69 18.14 10.88 -11.85
N ASN A 70 18.07 9.64 -12.34
CA ASN A 70 18.74 8.50 -11.72
C ASN A 70 20.26 8.67 -11.67
N GLU A 71 20.88 9.19 -12.73
CA GLU A 71 22.31 9.51 -12.73
C GLU A 71 22.66 10.56 -11.67
N ARG A 72 21.78 11.55 -11.46
CA ARG A 72 21.94 12.56 -10.39
C ARG A 72 21.75 11.99 -8.99
N LEU A 73 20.84 11.02 -8.80
CA LEU A 73 20.65 10.35 -7.52
C LEU A 73 21.94 9.65 -7.06
N ASN A 74 22.61 8.94 -7.98
CA ASN A 74 23.85 8.20 -7.70
C ASN A 74 25.03 9.10 -7.33
N ASN A 75 25.05 10.34 -7.84
CA ASN A 75 26.15 11.29 -7.68
C ASN A 75 25.86 12.41 -6.66
N TYR A 76 24.82 12.26 -5.84
CA TYR A 76 24.39 13.32 -4.95
C TYR A 76 25.35 13.55 -3.77
N ASN A 77 25.76 14.80 -3.62
CA ASN A 77 26.47 15.27 -2.44
C ASN A 77 26.10 16.73 -2.18
N PHE A 78 25.38 16.98 -1.09
CA PHE A 78 25.00 18.34 -0.68
C PHE A 78 25.22 18.52 0.82
N ASN A 79 26.06 19.48 1.21
CA ASN A 79 26.44 19.75 2.60
C ASN A 79 26.87 18.49 3.37
N GLY A 80 27.61 17.58 2.72
CA GLY A 80 28.07 16.31 3.30
C GLY A 80 26.99 15.23 3.41
N LYS A 81 25.73 15.51 3.05
CA LYS A 81 24.67 14.51 2.94
C LYS A 81 24.67 13.89 1.55
N LYS A 82 24.72 12.56 1.53
CA LYS A 82 24.76 11.76 0.30
C LYS A 82 23.40 11.21 -0.12
N GLU A 83 22.33 11.56 0.61
CA GLU A 83 21.01 10.96 0.40
C GLU A 83 19.94 12.02 0.14
N TRP A 84 19.12 11.76 -0.87
CA TRP A 84 17.97 12.56 -1.20
C TRP A 84 16.84 12.33 -0.20
N LYS A 85 16.12 13.40 0.12
CA LYS A 85 14.83 13.30 0.81
C LYS A 85 13.70 13.25 -0.20
N LEU A 86 12.67 12.46 0.10
CA LEU A 86 11.54 12.17 -0.78
C LEU A 86 10.80 13.44 -1.23
N PHE A 87 10.67 14.44 -0.35
CA PHE A 87 10.07 15.73 -0.71
C PHE A 87 10.79 16.41 -1.90
N TYR A 88 12.13 16.45 -1.88
CA TYR A 88 12.90 17.10 -2.94
C TYR A 88 12.88 16.28 -4.22
N LEU A 89 12.82 14.95 -4.12
CA LEU A 89 12.60 14.11 -5.30
C LEU A 89 11.24 14.42 -5.95
N TYR A 90 10.15 14.46 -5.17
CA TYR A 90 8.84 14.84 -5.69
C TYR A 90 8.89 16.22 -6.36
N LYS A 91 9.57 17.19 -5.73
CA LYS A 91 9.73 18.54 -6.29
C LYS A 91 10.40 18.50 -7.67
N GLU A 92 11.50 17.78 -7.85
CA GLU A 92 12.17 17.66 -9.15
C GLU A 92 11.29 16.97 -10.21
N LEU A 93 10.57 15.90 -9.82
CA LEU A 93 9.67 15.17 -10.71
C LEU A 93 8.50 16.06 -11.15
N ILE A 94 7.94 16.86 -10.24
CA ILE A 94 6.88 17.84 -10.54
C ILE A 94 7.42 18.95 -11.43
N GLN A 95 8.58 19.53 -11.12
CA GLN A 95 9.18 20.61 -11.92
C GLN A 95 9.51 20.14 -13.34
N THR A 96 10.04 18.92 -13.49
CA THR A 96 10.28 18.30 -14.80
C THR A 96 8.97 18.20 -15.60
N PHE A 97 7.88 17.81 -14.93
CA PHE A 97 6.57 17.70 -15.57
C PHE A 97 6.08 19.08 -15.99
N GLU A 98 6.15 20.07 -15.10
CA GLU A 98 5.74 21.45 -15.36
C GLU A 98 6.50 22.05 -16.55
N ILE A 99 7.82 21.90 -16.62
CA ILE A 99 8.64 22.42 -17.72
C ILE A 99 8.26 21.79 -19.06
N LEU A 100 8.06 20.47 -19.12
CA LEU A 100 7.71 19.79 -20.37
C LEU A 100 6.29 20.11 -20.84
N TYR A 101 5.40 20.46 -19.91
CA TYR A 101 4.00 20.75 -20.15
C TYR A 101 3.64 22.22 -19.94
N ASP A 102 4.61 23.13 -20.05
CA ASP A 102 4.39 24.58 -20.01
C ASP A 102 3.86 25.09 -21.36
N ASP A 103 2.60 24.76 -21.67
CA ASP A 103 1.92 25.24 -22.87
C ASP A 103 0.81 26.24 -22.51
N THR A 104 0.66 27.30 -23.31
CA THR A 104 -0.39 28.31 -23.15
C THR A 104 -1.83 27.78 -23.27
N SER A 105 -2.00 26.61 -23.87
CA SER A 105 -3.31 26.00 -24.13
C SER A 105 -3.70 24.91 -23.13
N THR A 106 -2.78 24.52 -22.24
CA THR A 106 -2.98 23.44 -21.29
C THR A 106 -2.80 23.93 -19.85
N THR A 107 -3.17 23.10 -18.89
CA THR A 107 -3.01 23.38 -17.47
C THR A 107 -2.70 22.08 -16.76
N ASN A 108 -1.71 22.11 -15.87
CA ASN A 108 -1.32 20.94 -15.09
C ASN A 108 -2.22 20.79 -13.87
N TYR A 109 -2.69 19.57 -13.65
CA TYR A 109 -3.47 19.19 -12.47
C TYR A 109 -2.81 18.01 -11.78
N TYR A 110 -3.12 17.85 -10.49
CA TYR A 110 -2.48 16.90 -9.60
C TYR A 110 -3.52 16.23 -8.72
N ARG A 111 -3.27 14.95 -8.40
CA ARG A 111 -4.07 14.20 -7.43
C ARG A 111 -3.17 13.28 -6.63
N GLY A 112 -3.12 13.51 -5.32
CA GLY A 112 -2.43 12.60 -4.41
C GLY A 112 -3.42 11.72 -3.68
N GLN A 113 -3.04 10.47 -3.50
CA GLN A 113 -3.79 9.49 -2.74
C GLN A 113 -2.83 8.67 -1.89
N ALA A 114 -3.17 8.48 -0.62
CA ALA A 114 -2.40 7.64 0.29
C ALA A 114 -2.55 6.14 -0.02
N ASN A 115 -3.47 5.78 -0.91
CA ASN A 115 -3.89 4.42 -1.23
C ASN A 115 -3.84 4.19 -2.75
N ASP A 116 -3.92 2.94 -3.19
CA ASP A 116 -3.91 2.58 -4.61
C ASP A 116 -5.34 2.35 -5.12
N TRP A 117 -6.23 3.30 -4.84
CA TRP A 117 -7.60 3.18 -5.34
C TRP A 117 -7.58 3.40 -6.86
N PRO A 118 -8.43 2.66 -7.60
CA PRO A 118 -8.55 2.85 -9.04
C PRO A 118 -9.02 4.28 -9.35
N MET A 119 -8.82 4.71 -10.60
CA MET A 119 -9.38 5.94 -11.13
C MET A 119 -10.91 5.82 -11.27
N LYS A 120 -11.61 5.76 -10.14
CA LYS A 120 -13.06 5.64 -10.03
C LYS A 120 -13.59 6.56 -8.94
N ALA A 121 -14.69 7.22 -9.26
CA ALA A 121 -15.39 8.11 -8.34
C ALA A 121 -15.90 7.36 -7.10
N GLY A 122 -16.19 8.12 -6.04
CA GLY A 122 -16.67 7.63 -4.75
C GLY A 122 -17.78 6.59 -4.86
N LEU A 123 -18.83 6.92 -5.61
CA LEU A 123 -20.03 6.10 -5.80
C LEU A 123 -19.78 4.79 -6.58
N LEU A 124 -18.75 4.77 -7.43
CA LEU A 124 -18.47 3.69 -8.39
C LEU A 124 -17.41 2.71 -7.90
N ARG A 125 -16.97 2.84 -6.65
CA ARG A 125 -15.96 1.94 -6.08
C ARG A 125 -16.60 0.62 -5.65
N ASN A 126 -15.77 -0.42 -5.56
CA ASN A 126 -16.20 -1.78 -5.29
C ASN A 126 -16.67 -2.00 -3.84
N ASP A 127 -16.30 -1.10 -2.91
CA ASP A 127 -16.72 -1.12 -1.52
C ASP A 127 -18.15 -0.58 -1.32
N ILE A 128 -18.75 0.00 -2.35
CA ILE A 128 -20.12 0.52 -2.32
C ILE A 128 -21.12 -0.56 -2.69
N ILE A 129 -22.10 -0.79 -1.81
CA ILE A 129 -23.21 -1.70 -2.07
C ILE A 129 -24.09 -1.21 -3.23
N ASP A 130 -24.56 -2.14 -4.06
CA ASP A 130 -25.35 -1.83 -5.26
C ASP A 130 -26.63 -1.06 -4.96
N ASP A 131 -27.22 -1.24 -3.78
CA ASP A 131 -28.44 -0.54 -3.41
C ASP A 131 -28.23 0.98 -3.24
N LEU A 132 -27.05 1.42 -2.76
CA LEU A 132 -26.72 2.84 -2.75
C LEU A 132 -26.63 3.39 -4.18
N LYS A 133 -26.06 2.62 -5.11
CA LYS A 133 -25.98 3.01 -6.54
C LYS A 133 -27.37 3.11 -7.17
N LYS A 134 -28.30 2.22 -6.80
CA LYS A 134 -29.70 2.23 -7.30
C LYS A 134 -30.51 3.40 -6.74
N GLU A 135 -30.31 3.72 -5.46
CA GLU A 135 -31.05 4.77 -4.75
C GLU A 135 -30.40 6.16 -4.90
N PHE A 136 -29.24 6.28 -5.53
CA PHE A 136 -28.49 7.54 -5.59
C PHE A 136 -29.31 8.71 -6.17
N GLU A 137 -30.07 8.49 -7.24
CA GLU A 137 -30.93 9.54 -7.81
C GLU A 137 -32.04 9.95 -6.84
N ASN A 138 -32.66 8.99 -6.14
CA ASN A 138 -33.71 9.27 -5.15
C ASN A 138 -33.14 10.06 -3.97
N ILE A 139 -31.93 9.70 -3.50
CA ILE A 139 -31.23 10.43 -2.44
C ILE A 139 -30.90 11.86 -2.90
N TYR A 140 -30.42 12.03 -4.13
CA TYR A 140 -30.10 13.35 -4.67
C TYR A 140 -31.35 14.22 -4.81
N GLU A 141 -32.46 13.66 -5.30
CA GLU A 141 -33.76 14.35 -5.38
C GLU A 141 -34.30 14.73 -4.01
N ASP A 142 -34.27 13.82 -3.03
CA ASP A 142 -34.68 14.07 -1.64
C ASP A 142 -33.82 15.16 -0.98
N MET A 143 -32.50 15.17 -1.22
CA MET A 143 -31.61 16.22 -0.73
C MET A 143 -31.94 17.58 -1.35
N ALA A 144 -32.25 17.64 -2.64
CA ALA A 144 -32.68 18.87 -3.28
C ALA A 144 -34.04 19.37 -2.74
N TYR A 145 -34.96 18.45 -2.43
CA TYR A 145 -36.25 18.79 -1.81
C TYR A 145 -36.08 19.34 -0.38
N LYS A 146 -35.20 18.74 0.42
CA LYS A 146 -34.92 19.17 1.80
C LYS A 146 -34.10 20.46 1.88
N TYR A 147 -33.22 20.71 0.90
CA TYR A 147 -32.30 21.84 0.90
C TYR A 147 -32.35 22.63 -0.42
N PRO A 148 -33.52 23.20 -0.80
CA PRO A 148 -33.72 23.81 -2.11
C PRO A 148 -32.88 25.08 -2.34
N ASP A 149 -32.46 25.78 -1.28
CA ASP A 149 -31.60 26.96 -1.36
C ASP A 149 -30.11 26.63 -1.65
N LEU A 150 -29.76 25.34 -1.54
CA LEU A 150 -28.40 24.83 -1.62
C LEU A 150 -28.21 23.90 -2.82
N ILE A 151 -29.19 23.06 -3.13
CA ILE A 151 -29.10 22.00 -4.15
C ILE A 151 -30.33 22.03 -5.05
N GLU A 152 -30.12 22.11 -6.37
CA GLU A 152 -31.18 22.07 -7.38
C GLU A 152 -31.17 20.72 -8.13
N TYR A 153 -32.19 19.87 -7.95
CA TYR A 153 -32.23 18.59 -8.67
C TYR A 153 -32.27 18.79 -10.18
N THR A 154 -31.42 18.05 -10.90
CA THR A 154 -31.35 18.08 -12.37
C THR A 154 -31.38 16.64 -12.87
N CYS A 155 -32.45 16.23 -13.55
CA CYS A 155 -32.63 14.84 -13.98
C CYS A 155 -31.71 14.44 -15.15
N LEU A 156 -31.13 13.23 -15.08
CA LEU A 156 -30.34 12.61 -16.16
C LEU A 156 -31.16 11.65 -17.06
N ASN A 157 -32.48 11.55 -16.92
CA ASN A 157 -33.30 10.67 -17.76
C ASN A 157 -33.80 11.40 -19.03
N LYS A 158 -32.88 11.92 -19.85
CA LYS A 158 -33.23 12.63 -21.10
C LYS A 158 -32.73 11.84 -22.33
N LYS A 159 -33.41 12.01 -23.47
CA LYS A 159 -32.98 11.41 -24.76
C LYS A 159 -31.68 12.03 -25.27
N GLU A 160 -31.44 13.29 -24.95
CA GLU A 160 -30.23 14.03 -25.28
C GLU A 160 -29.72 14.74 -24.03
N TYR A 161 -28.40 14.74 -23.84
CA TYR A 161 -27.73 15.41 -22.73
C TYR A 161 -27.12 16.72 -23.20
N LYS A 162 -27.42 17.82 -22.52
CA LYS A 162 -26.79 19.12 -22.79
C LYS A 162 -25.60 19.33 -21.86
N ALA A 163 -24.56 20.03 -22.34
CA ALA A 163 -23.38 20.34 -21.53
C ALA A 163 -23.74 21.15 -20.26
N GLU A 164 -24.79 21.96 -20.32
CA GLU A 164 -25.30 22.73 -19.19
C GLU A 164 -25.88 21.86 -18.07
N ASP A 165 -26.50 20.72 -18.42
CA ASP A 165 -27.09 19.80 -17.43
C ASP A 165 -26.00 19.20 -16.54
N PHE A 166 -24.86 18.79 -17.13
CA PHE A 166 -23.71 18.29 -16.37
C PHE A 166 -23.09 19.36 -15.49
N LYS A 167 -22.94 20.60 -15.98
CA LYS A 167 -22.38 21.72 -15.19
C LYS A 167 -23.20 22.04 -13.94
N LYS A 168 -24.54 21.96 -14.03
CA LYS A 168 -25.41 22.13 -12.85
C LYS A 168 -25.21 21.00 -11.84
N ARG A 169 -25.25 19.75 -12.32
CA ARG A 169 -25.05 18.57 -11.47
C ARG A 169 -23.67 18.54 -10.83
N GLU A 170 -22.62 18.95 -11.53
CA GLU A 170 -21.24 19.03 -11.00
C GLU A 170 -21.16 19.88 -9.73
N ASN A 171 -21.80 21.06 -9.71
CA ASN A 171 -21.81 21.91 -8.53
C ASN A 171 -22.51 21.24 -7.35
N ASN A 172 -23.64 20.58 -7.62
CA ASN A 172 -24.41 19.89 -6.58
C ASN A 172 -23.68 18.66 -6.05
N MET A 173 -23.05 17.88 -6.93
CA MET A 173 -22.22 16.73 -6.55
C MET A 173 -21.01 17.18 -5.74
N ALA A 174 -20.33 18.27 -6.12
CA ALA A 174 -19.22 18.80 -5.34
C ALA A 174 -19.66 19.27 -3.95
N TYR A 175 -20.84 19.89 -3.86
CA TYR A 175 -21.44 20.29 -2.59
C TYR A 175 -21.78 19.08 -1.71
N LEU A 176 -22.46 18.07 -2.25
CA LEU A 176 -22.78 16.84 -1.53
C LEU A 176 -21.53 16.07 -1.05
N GLN A 177 -20.51 16.00 -1.91
CA GLN A 177 -19.22 15.36 -1.58
C GLN A 177 -18.47 16.08 -0.46
N HIS A 178 -18.62 17.41 -0.37
CA HIS A 178 -18.06 18.18 0.72
C HIS A 178 -18.62 17.74 2.09
N TYR A 179 -19.92 17.44 2.16
CA TYR A 179 -20.58 16.88 3.33
C TYR A 179 -20.42 15.36 3.50
N GLY A 180 -19.62 14.71 2.64
CA GLY A 180 -19.23 13.31 2.80
C GLY A 180 -20.05 12.31 2.00
N LEU A 181 -21.01 12.74 1.16
CA LEU A 181 -21.68 11.83 0.24
C LEU A 181 -20.68 11.29 -0.78
N ARG A 182 -20.71 9.98 -1.04
CA ARG A 182 -19.94 9.37 -2.12
C ARG A 182 -20.60 9.71 -3.45
N THR A 183 -19.95 10.55 -4.25
CA THR A 183 -20.49 11.04 -5.53
C THR A 183 -19.75 10.48 -6.73
N THR A 184 -20.13 10.95 -7.92
CA THR A 184 -19.57 10.61 -9.23
C THR A 184 -18.37 11.47 -9.64
N LEU A 185 -17.85 12.30 -8.73
CA LEU A 185 -16.70 13.16 -8.99
C LEU A 185 -15.40 12.58 -8.39
N ILE A 186 -14.28 12.96 -9.01
CA ILE A 186 -12.93 12.80 -8.47
C ILE A 186 -12.28 14.18 -8.42
N ASP A 187 -11.80 14.56 -7.24
CA ASP A 187 -11.12 15.84 -7.00
C ASP A 187 -9.70 15.82 -7.61
N ILE A 188 -9.36 16.87 -8.36
CA ILE A 188 -7.99 17.20 -8.81
C ILE A 188 -7.69 18.67 -8.53
N THR A 189 -6.42 19.03 -8.37
CA THR A 189 -6.00 20.41 -8.02
C THR A 189 -4.92 20.91 -8.96
N GLU A 190 -4.88 22.20 -9.25
CA GLU A 190 -3.76 22.84 -9.95
C GLU A 190 -2.49 22.95 -9.08
N ASN A 191 -2.59 22.65 -7.78
CA ASN A 191 -1.48 22.81 -6.86
C ASN A 191 -0.86 21.44 -6.48
N PRO A 192 0.39 21.16 -6.87
CA PRO A 192 1.03 19.88 -6.58
C PRO A 192 1.25 19.64 -5.09
N PHE A 193 1.44 20.69 -4.28
CA PHE A 193 1.65 20.55 -2.84
C PHE A 193 0.36 20.19 -2.09
N ILE A 194 -0.80 20.65 -2.58
CA ILE A 194 -2.10 20.20 -2.08
C ILE A 194 -2.28 18.71 -2.37
N ALA A 195 -1.92 18.25 -3.58
CA ALA A 195 -1.93 16.83 -3.91
C ALA A 195 -1.00 16.03 -3.00
N LEU A 196 0.23 16.49 -2.75
CA LEU A 196 1.14 15.83 -1.81
C LEU A 196 0.58 15.77 -0.38
N LEU A 197 -0.18 16.77 0.06
CA LEU A 197 -0.84 16.72 1.36
C LEU A 197 -1.87 15.57 1.42
N PHE A 198 -2.71 15.43 0.40
CA PHE A 198 -3.65 14.31 0.27
C PHE A 198 -2.94 12.95 0.17
N LEU A 199 -1.78 12.89 -0.49
CA LEU A 199 -0.95 11.69 -0.56
C LEU A 199 -0.48 11.22 0.82
N THR A 200 -0.29 12.14 1.77
CA THR A 200 0.09 11.80 3.16
C THR A 200 -1.10 11.61 4.09
N SER A 201 -2.34 11.67 3.62
CA SER A 201 -3.55 11.70 4.47
C SER A 201 -3.72 10.49 5.40
N ASN A 202 -3.23 9.32 5.00
CA ASN A 202 -3.30 8.09 5.80
C ASN A 202 -1.98 7.32 5.76
N SER A 203 -1.24 7.34 6.87
CA SER A 203 0.07 6.69 7.01
C SER A 203 -0.01 5.16 7.00
N GLN A 204 -1.12 4.55 7.43
CA GLN A 204 -1.23 3.09 7.53
C GLN A 204 -1.17 2.42 6.15
N VAL A 205 -1.78 3.05 5.15
CA VAL A 205 -1.84 2.54 3.75
C VAL A 205 -0.82 3.18 2.82
N PHE A 206 0.09 4.01 3.36
CA PHE A 206 1.05 4.81 2.59
C PHE A 206 2.00 3.99 1.70
N ASN A 207 2.14 2.69 1.92
CA ASN A 207 2.84 1.79 1.00
C ASN A 207 2.25 1.77 -0.42
N ASN A 208 1.03 2.28 -0.58
CA ASN A 208 0.30 2.37 -1.83
C ASN A 208 0.16 3.82 -2.32
N ALA A 209 0.93 4.75 -1.74
CA ALA A 209 0.85 6.16 -2.06
C ALA A 209 1.11 6.42 -3.55
N THR A 210 0.20 7.18 -4.17
CA THR A 210 0.22 7.49 -5.59
C THR A 210 0.02 8.99 -5.81
N LEU A 211 0.86 9.60 -6.63
CA LEU A 211 0.71 10.97 -7.13
C LEU A 211 0.48 10.92 -8.63
N ASP A 212 -0.69 11.35 -9.06
CA ASP A 212 -1.05 11.50 -10.45
C ASP A 212 -0.86 12.95 -10.91
N MET A 213 -0.24 13.15 -12.06
CA MET A 213 -0.01 14.45 -12.70
C MET A 213 -0.59 14.43 -14.11
N TYR A 214 -1.51 15.35 -14.38
CA TYR A 214 -2.27 15.41 -15.62
C TYR A 214 -1.92 16.69 -16.36
N ASN A 215 -1.75 16.60 -17.68
CA ASN A 215 -1.73 17.78 -18.53
C ASN A 215 -3.05 17.87 -19.29
N ILE A 216 -3.82 18.93 -19.03
CA ILE A 216 -5.21 19.03 -19.50
C ILE A 216 -5.36 20.26 -20.38
N ASN A 217 -5.89 20.07 -21.60
CA ASN A 217 -6.41 21.15 -22.43
C ASN A 217 -7.87 21.42 -22.04
N PRO A 218 -8.17 22.54 -21.35
CA PRO A 218 -9.50 22.75 -20.79
C PRO A 218 -10.60 22.93 -21.84
N LYS A 219 -10.26 23.43 -23.03
CA LYS A 219 -11.22 23.64 -24.11
C LYS A 219 -11.62 22.30 -24.73
N ILE A 220 -10.64 21.44 -24.98
CA ILE A 220 -10.86 20.13 -25.61
C ILE A 220 -11.42 19.12 -24.61
N HIS A 221 -10.74 18.95 -23.47
CA HIS A 221 -11.07 17.87 -22.52
C HIS A 221 -12.36 18.11 -21.74
N SER A 222 -12.87 19.35 -21.67
CA SER A 222 -14.18 19.59 -21.06
C SER A 222 -15.34 18.95 -21.84
N GLU A 223 -15.16 18.77 -23.15
CA GLU A 223 -16.17 18.22 -24.08
C GLU A 223 -15.85 16.78 -24.50
N GLN A 224 -14.56 16.47 -24.66
CA GLN A 224 -14.06 15.21 -25.21
C GLN A 224 -13.39 14.32 -24.14
N ASN A 225 -13.62 14.57 -22.85
CA ASN A 225 -13.14 13.74 -21.74
C ASN A 225 -14.08 13.88 -20.52
N LEU A 226 -13.75 13.21 -19.41
CA LEU A 226 -14.46 13.34 -18.12
C LEU A 226 -14.13 14.65 -17.39
N PHE A 227 -13.11 15.38 -17.85
CA PHE A 227 -12.64 16.60 -17.19
C PHE A 227 -13.72 17.68 -17.12
N SER A 228 -13.78 18.36 -15.97
CA SER A 228 -14.77 19.42 -15.72
C SER A 228 -14.15 20.52 -14.86
N ARG A 229 -14.18 21.76 -15.38
CA ARG A 229 -13.86 22.96 -14.60
C ARG A 229 -15.10 23.43 -13.86
N VAL A 230 -14.96 23.65 -12.56
CA VAL A 230 -16.07 24.18 -11.75
C VAL A 230 -16.00 25.69 -11.64
N LYS A 231 -17.16 26.33 -11.73
CA LYS A 231 -17.31 27.76 -11.46
C LYS A 231 -17.01 28.01 -9.98
N MET A 232 -16.07 28.90 -9.72
CA MET A 232 -15.74 29.34 -8.36
C MET A 232 -16.86 30.23 -7.81
N ILE A 233 -17.90 29.61 -7.24
CA ILE A 233 -19.00 30.32 -6.58
C ILE A 233 -18.65 30.47 -5.09
N SER A 234 -18.94 31.63 -4.48
CA SER A 234 -18.67 31.94 -3.06
C SER A 234 -19.22 30.92 -2.06
N LYS A 235 -20.25 30.15 -2.45
CA LYS A 235 -20.83 29.04 -1.68
C LYS A 235 -19.90 27.81 -1.57
N ASN A 236 -18.92 27.64 -2.46
CA ASN A 236 -18.06 26.46 -2.55
C ASN A 236 -16.60 26.79 -2.21
N LYS A 237 -16.39 27.32 -1.00
CA LYS A 237 -15.07 27.79 -0.52
C LYS A 237 -13.97 26.73 -0.65
N ARG A 238 -14.30 25.44 -0.50
CA ARG A 238 -13.36 24.31 -0.66
C ARG A 238 -12.74 24.25 -2.06
N ILE A 239 -13.53 24.49 -3.11
CA ILE A 239 -13.06 24.47 -4.50
C ILE A 239 -12.13 25.65 -4.78
N ILE A 240 -12.45 26.81 -4.20
CA ILE A 240 -11.64 28.03 -4.29
C ILE A 240 -10.28 27.82 -3.60
N ALA A 241 -10.29 27.25 -2.39
CA ALA A 241 -9.07 26.96 -1.64
C ALA A 241 -8.17 25.91 -2.33
N GLN A 242 -8.76 24.99 -3.08
CA GLN A 242 -8.05 23.90 -3.74
C GLN A 242 -7.65 24.21 -5.20
N LYS A 243 -8.04 25.38 -5.76
CA LYS A 243 -8.00 25.63 -7.22
C LYS A 243 -8.45 24.39 -8.01
N GLY A 244 -9.59 23.84 -7.58
CA GLY A 244 -9.97 22.47 -7.89
C GLY A 244 -10.69 22.33 -9.23
N ALA A 245 -10.47 21.19 -9.88
CA ALA A 245 -11.28 20.70 -10.98
C ALA A 245 -11.70 19.25 -10.67
N PHE A 246 -12.50 18.64 -11.56
CA PHE A 246 -12.99 17.28 -11.33
C PHE A 246 -12.92 16.42 -12.58
N PHE A 247 -12.80 15.11 -12.38
CA PHE A 247 -13.30 14.14 -13.35
C PHE A 247 -14.74 13.78 -12.99
N ASN A 248 -15.68 14.08 -13.88
CA ASN A 248 -17.10 13.83 -13.73
C ASN A 248 -17.49 12.56 -14.48
N PHE A 249 -17.78 11.47 -13.76
CA PHE A 249 -18.14 10.20 -14.36
C PHE A 249 -19.54 10.20 -14.99
N GLU A 250 -20.40 11.17 -14.69
CA GLU A 250 -21.69 11.30 -15.38
C GLU A 250 -21.51 11.64 -16.87
N LYS A 251 -20.37 12.25 -17.25
CA LYS A 251 -20.03 12.52 -18.66
C LYS A 251 -19.81 11.25 -19.48
N LEU A 252 -19.68 10.07 -18.87
CA LEU A 252 -19.68 8.80 -19.60
C LEU A 252 -20.91 8.64 -20.50
N LEU A 253 -22.04 9.25 -20.11
CA LEU A 253 -23.27 9.25 -20.88
C LEU A 253 -23.16 9.98 -22.22
N ILE A 254 -22.22 10.93 -22.37
CA ILE A 254 -21.96 11.64 -23.63
C ILE A 254 -21.33 10.69 -24.66
N PHE A 255 -20.53 9.75 -24.18
CA PHE A 255 -19.77 8.83 -25.03
C PHE A 255 -20.53 7.53 -25.29
N GLN A 256 -21.73 7.35 -24.75
CA GLN A 256 -22.51 6.12 -24.91
C GLN A 256 -23.40 6.17 -26.17
N ASN A 257 -23.29 5.16 -27.03
CA ASN A 257 -24.21 4.91 -28.15
C ASN A 257 -24.79 3.50 -28.05
N GLU A 258 -26.12 3.38 -27.89
CA GLU A 258 -27.00 2.18 -27.92
C GLU A 258 -26.63 0.98 -27.03
N GLN A 259 -25.35 0.71 -26.78
CA GLN A 259 -24.76 -0.17 -25.74
C GLN A 259 -23.22 -0.08 -25.65
N ASN A 260 -22.53 0.70 -26.50
CA ASN A 260 -21.08 0.81 -26.57
C ASN A 260 -20.57 2.24 -26.32
N VAL A 261 -19.29 2.36 -25.95
CA VAL A 261 -18.59 3.65 -25.83
C VAL A 261 -18.01 4.05 -27.18
N ASN A 262 -18.39 5.22 -27.69
CA ASN A 262 -17.80 5.86 -28.85
C ASN A 262 -16.45 6.48 -28.46
N ARG A 263 -15.39 5.67 -28.55
CA ARG A 263 -14.03 6.03 -28.18
C ARG A 263 -13.40 7.08 -29.09
N ASP A 264 -13.88 7.20 -30.34
CA ASP A 264 -13.34 8.16 -31.31
C ASP A 264 -13.62 9.62 -30.92
N LYS A 265 -14.61 9.85 -30.05
CA LYS A 265 -14.93 11.16 -29.48
C LYS A 265 -14.09 11.52 -28.26
N ILE A 266 -13.25 10.61 -27.76
CA ILE A 266 -12.50 10.80 -26.52
C ILE A 266 -11.09 11.26 -26.83
N ASN A 267 -10.75 12.47 -26.40
CA ASN A 267 -9.39 12.95 -26.41
C ASN A 267 -8.71 12.56 -25.08
N LYS A 268 -7.68 11.71 -25.16
CA LYS A 268 -6.97 11.20 -23.98
C LYS A 268 -6.15 12.29 -23.32
N ILE A 269 -6.11 12.26 -21.99
CA ILE A 269 -5.29 13.15 -21.17
C ILE A 269 -3.95 12.47 -20.89
N PRO A 270 -2.80 13.11 -21.21
CA PRO A 270 -1.49 12.67 -20.72
C PRO A 270 -1.45 12.62 -19.20
N LEU A 271 -1.03 11.49 -18.64
CA LEU A 271 -0.98 11.22 -17.21
C LEU A 271 0.37 10.58 -16.83
N VAL A 272 1.09 11.20 -15.91
CA VAL A 272 2.19 10.56 -15.19
C VAL A 272 1.68 10.09 -13.82
N ARG A 273 1.76 8.77 -13.58
CA ARG A 273 1.39 8.15 -12.31
C ARG A 273 2.65 7.74 -11.55
N LEU A 274 2.98 8.48 -10.51
CA LEU A 274 4.09 8.18 -9.60
C LEU A 274 3.59 7.29 -8.45
N LYS A 275 4.27 6.17 -8.19
CA LYS A 275 3.99 5.27 -7.07
C LYS A 275 5.22 5.05 -6.21
N LEU A 276 5.04 4.93 -4.89
CA LEU A 276 6.10 4.49 -4.00
C LEU A 276 6.16 2.96 -3.99
N ASN A 277 7.38 2.42 -4.12
CA ASN A 277 7.66 1.00 -3.97
C ASN A 277 8.65 0.81 -2.83
N PHE A 278 8.33 -0.04 -1.85
CA PHE A 278 9.14 -0.25 -0.66
C PHE A 278 9.85 -1.61 -0.73
N SER A 279 11.18 -1.61 -0.81
CA SER A 279 12.01 -2.80 -0.61
C SER A 279 12.39 -2.94 0.86
N TYR A 280 11.96 -4.02 1.49
CA TYR A 280 12.25 -4.33 2.89
C TYR A 280 13.36 -5.38 2.99
N ASP A 281 14.60 -4.99 2.68
CA ASP A 281 15.75 -5.91 2.54
C ASP A 281 15.93 -6.82 3.77
N TYR A 282 15.83 -6.25 4.97
CA TYR A 282 15.99 -6.99 6.22
C TYR A 282 14.83 -7.98 6.45
N LYS A 283 13.59 -7.57 6.18
CA LYS A 283 12.42 -8.43 6.27
C LYS A 283 12.48 -9.59 5.28
N GLU A 284 12.94 -9.34 4.06
CA GLU A 284 13.14 -10.38 3.05
C GLU A 284 14.26 -11.35 3.46
N LYS A 285 15.34 -10.86 4.07
CA LYS A 285 16.38 -11.72 4.67
C LYS A 285 15.79 -12.63 5.75
N LEU A 286 15.00 -12.10 6.68
CA LEU A 286 14.34 -12.89 7.73
C LEU A 286 13.41 -13.98 7.15
N LYS A 287 12.61 -13.64 6.12
CA LYS A 287 11.76 -14.63 5.43
C LYS A 287 12.58 -15.75 4.79
N ARG A 288 13.71 -15.42 4.14
CA ARG A 288 14.61 -16.42 3.55
C ARG A 288 15.19 -17.35 4.62
N GLU A 289 15.67 -16.79 5.73
CA GLU A 289 16.18 -17.57 6.86
C GLU A 289 15.10 -18.46 7.49
N LEU A 290 13.86 -17.97 7.59
CA LEU A 290 12.72 -18.74 8.09
C LEU A 290 12.42 -19.93 7.17
N ASN A 291 12.35 -19.70 5.85
CA ASN A 291 12.11 -20.75 4.86
C ASN A 291 13.22 -21.81 4.87
N GLN A 292 14.48 -21.39 5.01
CA GLN A 292 15.62 -22.31 5.14
C GLN A 292 15.52 -23.13 6.44
N THR A 293 15.17 -22.50 7.55
CA THR A 293 14.99 -23.16 8.86
C THR A 293 13.87 -24.20 8.80
N GLN A 294 12.74 -23.87 8.18
CA GLN A 294 11.62 -24.79 7.97
C GLN A 294 12.02 -25.97 7.07
N SER A 295 12.74 -25.70 5.98
CA SER A 295 13.23 -26.74 5.07
C SER A 295 14.21 -27.69 5.76
N ALA A 296 15.13 -27.16 6.57
CA ALA A 296 16.06 -27.96 7.37
C ALA A 296 15.33 -28.83 8.40
N PHE A 297 14.32 -28.27 9.07
CA PHE A 297 13.49 -29.00 10.02
C PHE A 297 12.75 -30.18 9.38
N GLN A 298 12.17 -29.97 8.18
CA GLN A 298 11.49 -31.05 7.44
C GLN A 298 12.47 -32.17 7.04
N LYS A 299 13.67 -31.81 6.55
CA LYS A 299 14.71 -32.79 6.21
C LYS A 299 15.12 -33.62 7.45
N LEU A 300 15.37 -32.96 8.59
CA LEU A 300 15.72 -33.65 9.83
C LEU A 300 14.60 -34.55 10.34
N LYS A 301 13.34 -34.13 10.19
CA LYS A 301 12.18 -34.95 10.55
C LYS A 301 12.14 -36.26 9.76
N ILE A 302 12.37 -36.20 8.44
CA ILE A 302 12.46 -37.39 7.58
C ILE A 302 13.62 -38.28 8.03
N THR A 303 14.82 -37.72 8.19
CA THR A 303 16.00 -38.47 8.67
C THR A 303 15.75 -39.14 10.02
N ARG A 304 15.04 -38.47 10.94
CA ARG A 304 14.66 -39.00 12.24
C ARG A 304 13.75 -40.22 12.09
N GLU A 305 12.72 -40.12 11.25
CA GLU A 305 11.75 -41.20 11.01
C GLU A 305 12.43 -42.43 10.41
N GLU A 306 13.34 -42.23 9.45
CA GLU A 306 14.17 -43.30 8.87
C GLU A 306 15.08 -43.96 9.90
N LYS A 307 15.80 -43.17 10.71
CA LYS A 307 16.65 -43.70 11.78
C LYS A 307 15.84 -44.47 12.81
N LEU A 308 14.67 -43.97 13.21
CA LEU A 308 13.79 -44.65 14.16
C LEU A 308 13.28 -45.98 13.60
N LYS A 309 12.95 -46.03 12.30
CA LYS A 309 12.57 -47.27 11.60
C LYS A 309 13.72 -48.28 11.58
N ASN A 310 14.93 -47.84 11.23
CA ASN A 310 16.13 -48.67 11.23
C ASN A 310 16.48 -49.18 12.65
N HIS A 311 16.40 -48.31 13.65
CA HIS A 311 16.65 -48.65 15.05
C HIS A 311 15.64 -49.72 15.54
N LYS A 312 14.35 -49.56 15.25
CA LYS A 312 13.33 -50.56 15.55
C LYS A 312 13.61 -51.91 14.88
N SER A 313 14.06 -51.91 13.62
CA SER A 313 14.43 -53.13 12.91
C SER A 313 15.61 -53.85 13.59
N ARG A 314 16.65 -53.09 13.95
CA ARG A 314 17.84 -53.61 14.65
C ARG A 314 17.50 -54.17 16.03
N ILE A 315 16.70 -53.45 16.84
CA ILE A 315 16.22 -53.96 18.15
C ILE A 315 15.52 -55.31 17.98
N LYS A 316 14.67 -55.45 16.95
CA LYS A 316 13.94 -56.70 16.70
C LYS A 316 14.87 -57.87 16.39
N GLU A 317 15.97 -57.62 15.68
CA GLU A 317 17.02 -58.62 15.42
C GLU A 317 17.83 -58.94 16.68
N ASP A 318 18.21 -57.91 17.45
CA ASP A 318 18.98 -58.07 18.69
C ASP A 318 18.19 -58.85 19.73
N LEU A 319 16.89 -58.62 19.87
CA LEU A 319 16.01 -59.40 20.74
C LEU A 319 15.93 -60.88 20.34
N LYS A 320 15.95 -61.19 19.03
CA LYS A 320 16.04 -62.59 18.57
C LYS A 320 17.39 -63.22 18.95
N ARG A 321 18.49 -62.48 18.79
CA ARG A 321 19.84 -62.95 19.17
C ARG A 321 19.95 -63.19 20.67
N ILE A 322 19.49 -62.24 21.48
CA ILE A 322 19.43 -62.35 22.94
C ILE A 322 18.70 -63.64 23.32
N ARG A 323 17.48 -63.85 22.80
CA ARG A 323 16.69 -65.06 23.11
C ARG A 323 17.44 -66.37 22.82
N ASN A 324 18.16 -66.42 21.70
CA ASN A 324 18.97 -67.58 21.33
C ASN A 324 20.19 -67.76 22.25
N LEU A 325 20.86 -66.67 22.64
CA LEU A 325 22.02 -66.69 23.53
C LEU A 325 21.64 -67.10 24.96
N THR A 326 20.49 -66.63 25.46
CA THR A 326 19.95 -67.02 26.78
C THR A 326 19.68 -68.52 26.84
N MET A 327 19.09 -69.11 25.79
CA MET A 327 18.86 -70.56 25.73
C MET A 327 20.15 -71.38 25.71
N LYS A 328 21.24 -70.85 25.12
CA LYS A 328 22.55 -71.53 25.10
C LYS A 328 23.26 -71.44 26.45
N THR A 329 23.20 -70.27 27.10
CA THR A 329 23.79 -70.08 28.44
C THR A 329 23.14 -70.93 29.52
N GLU A 330 21.86 -71.26 29.38
CA GLU A 330 21.15 -72.18 30.29
C GLU A 330 21.55 -73.66 30.09
N HIS A 331 22.14 -74.02 28.94
CA HIS A 331 22.46 -75.41 28.58
C HIS A 331 23.95 -75.78 28.62
N ASP A 332 24.87 -74.81 28.58
CA ASP A 332 26.32 -75.07 28.58
C ASP A 332 26.91 -75.09 30.01
N MET A 333 27.54 -76.19 30.41
CA MET A 333 28.28 -76.34 31.69
C MET A 333 29.75 -75.87 31.64
N ASP A 334 30.18 -75.30 30.51
CA ASP A 334 31.55 -74.87 30.24
C ASP A 334 31.75 -73.39 30.62
N SER A 335 32.52 -73.11 31.68
CA SER A 335 32.55 -71.80 32.35
C SER A 335 33.12 -70.67 31.49
N GLU A 336 34.03 -70.97 30.56
CA GLU A 336 34.62 -69.98 29.64
C GLU A 336 33.60 -69.52 28.58
N LYS A 337 32.90 -70.46 27.93
CA LYS A 337 31.88 -70.14 26.92
C LYS A 337 30.70 -69.39 27.50
N SER A 338 30.28 -69.73 28.73
CA SER A 338 29.22 -69.00 29.42
C SER A 338 29.58 -67.54 29.70
N ASN A 339 30.87 -67.21 29.84
CA ASN A 339 31.31 -65.85 30.12
C ASN A 339 31.31 -64.98 28.85
N ASP A 340 31.75 -65.54 27.71
CA ASP A 340 31.66 -64.90 26.38
C ASP A 340 30.21 -64.51 26.03
N TYR A 341 29.26 -65.41 26.30
CA TYR A 341 27.84 -65.14 26.06
C TYR A 341 27.28 -64.02 26.94
N LYS A 342 27.78 -63.85 28.17
CA LYS A 342 27.38 -62.75 29.06
C LYS A 342 27.89 -61.41 28.56
N GLU A 343 29.14 -61.33 28.10
CA GLU A 343 29.69 -60.10 27.54
C GLU A 343 28.92 -59.65 26.28
N GLU A 344 28.56 -60.60 25.40
CA GLU A 344 27.76 -60.30 24.21
C GLU A 344 26.35 -59.83 24.59
N LEU A 345 25.73 -60.43 25.61
CA LEU A 345 24.44 -60.02 26.17
C LEU A 345 24.49 -58.58 26.71
N GLU A 346 25.49 -58.23 27.52
CA GLU A 346 25.66 -56.88 28.05
C GLU A 346 25.85 -55.84 26.94
N TYR A 347 26.62 -56.18 25.90
CA TYR A 347 26.83 -55.33 24.74
C TYR A 347 25.51 -55.05 23.99
N LEU A 348 24.72 -56.10 23.70
CA LEU A 348 23.43 -55.98 23.02
C LEU A 348 22.43 -55.16 23.85
N ILE A 349 22.37 -55.37 25.17
CA ILE A 349 21.51 -54.62 26.09
C ILE A 349 21.90 -53.13 26.10
N LYS A 350 23.20 -52.80 26.22
CA LYS A 350 23.68 -51.42 26.17
C LYS A 350 23.31 -50.72 24.86
N ARG A 351 23.42 -51.45 23.74
CA ARG A 351 23.13 -50.93 22.39
C ARG A 351 21.65 -50.66 22.17
N ILE A 352 20.76 -51.48 22.75
CA ILE A 352 19.30 -51.26 22.73
C ILE A 352 18.92 -50.01 23.55
N LEU A 353 19.61 -49.76 24.66
CA LEU A 353 19.24 -48.71 25.61
C LEU A 353 19.59 -47.27 25.16
N LYS A 354 20.47 -47.06 24.17
CA LYS A 354 20.86 -45.72 23.71
C LYS A 354 21.14 -45.65 22.20
N ASP A 355 20.30 -44.94 21.45
CA ASP A 355 20.64 -44.41 20.13
C ASP A 355 21.02 -42.92 20.23
N GLU A 356 22.31 -42.67 20.47
CA GLU A 356 22.86 -41.31 20.53
C GLU A 356 22.58 -40.50 19.26
N SER A 357 22.38 -41.17 18.13
CA SER A 357 22.17 -40.54 16.85
C SER A 357 20.74 -40.00 16.68
N VAL A 358 19.75 -40.59 17.35
CA VAL A 358 18.37 -40.08 17.44
C VAL A 358 18.31 -38.92 18.43
N ILE A 359 18.97 -39.06 19.59
CA ILE A 359 19.05 -37.99 20.60
C ILE A 359 19.68 -36.72 20.01
N LYS A 360 20.73 -36.86 19.19
CA LYS A 360 21.36 -35.72 18.51
C LYS A 360 20.40 -35.01 17.55
N ILE A 361 19.64 -35.77 16.76
CA ILE A 361 18.63 -35.20 15.85
C ILE A 361 17.53 -34.49 16.63
N ASP A 362 17.06 -35.06 17.74
CA ASP A 362 16.04 -34.44 18.58
C ASP A 362 16.49 -33.08 19.13
N LYS A 363 17.77 -32.97 19.55
CA LYS A 363 18.36 -31.69 19.96
C LYS A 363 18.41 -30.68 18.80
N GLU A 364 18.92 -31.08 17.64
CA GLU A 364 18.99 -30.21 16.46
C GLU A 364 17.59 -29.74 15.99
N MET A 365 16.59 -30.62 16.04
CA MET A 365 15.20 -30.26 15.74
C MET A 365 14.64 -29.25 16.74
N GLU A 366 14.96 -29.38 18.02
CA GLU A 366 14.51 -28.44 19.05
C GLU A 366 15.17 -27.06 18.88
N ASP A 367 16.45 -27.02 18.52
CA ASP A 367 17.15 -25.76 18.21
C ASP A 367 16.55 -25.07 16.99
N LEU A 368 16.19 -25.83 15.95
CA LEU A 368 15.50 -25.28 14.77
C LEU A 368 14.10 -24.76 15.09
N LYS A 369 13.35 -25.40 16.00
CA LYS A 369 12.05 -24.87 16.46
C LYS A 369 12.23 -23.54 17.19
N LYS A 370 13.19 -23.45 18.10
CA LYS A 370 13.51 -22.20 18.82
C LYS A 370 13.90 -21.09 17.84
N LYS A 371 14.77 -21.41 16.87
CA LYS A 371 15.16 -20.47 15.82
C LYS A 371 13.95 -20.01 14.98
N LYS A 372 13.06 -20.94 14.60
CA LYS A 372 11.83 -20.61 13.88
C LYS A 372 10.96 -19.62 14.68
N LEU A 373 10.71 -19.92 15.95
CA LEU A 373 9.91 -19.07 16.84
C LEU A 373 10.51 -17.66 16.96
N TYR A 374 11.83 -17.57 17.12
CA TYR A 374 12.55 -16.30 17.14
C TYR A 374 12.38 -15.51 15.83
N LEU A 375 12.54 -16.16 14.68
CA LEU A 375 12.39 -15.52 13.36
C LEU A 375 10.95 -15.05 13.11
N ASP A 376 9.95 -15.85 13.49
CA ASP A 376 8.53 -15.48 13.39
C ASP A 376 8.22 -14.25 14.27
N ALA A 377 8.72 -14.23 15.51
CA ALA A 377 8.57 -13.09 16.41
C ALA A 377 9.24 -11.82 15.85
N ARG A 378 10.46 -11.96 15.32
CA ARG A 378 11.20 -10.85 14.69
C ARG A 378 10.47 -10.30 13.46
N LEU A 379 9.92 -11.16 12.60
CA LEU A 379 9.14 -10.74 11.43
C LEU A 379 7.88 -9.96 11.83
N LYS A 380 7.16 -10.40 12.86
CA LYS A 380 6.00 -9.69 13.40
C LYS A 380 6.38 -8.30 13.90
N LYS A 381 7.49 -8.21 14.62
CA LYS A 381 8.04 -6.96 15.15
C LYS A 381 8.39 -5.97 14.02
N GLU A 382 9.05 -6.45 12.96
CA GLU A 382 9.35 -5.61 11.78
C GLU A 382 8.09 -5.10 11.06
N GLU A 383 7.01 -5.90 11.02
CA GLU A 383 5.72 -5.45 10.44
C GLU A 383 5.10 -4.30 11.23
N ILE A 384 5.12 -4.41 12.55
CA ILE A 384 4.61 -3.38 13.46
C ILE A 384 5.46 -2.11 13.30
N LEU A 385 6.79 -2.21 13.36
CA LEU A 385 7.68 -1.06 13.15
C LEU A 385 7.48 -0.41 11.77
N THR A 386 7.22 -1.20 10.74
CA THR A 386 6.95 -0.68 9.39
C THR A 386 5.65 0.14 9.36
N SER A 387 4.57 -0.40 9.93
CA SER A 387 3.23 0.20 9.83
C SER A 387 3.00 1.33 10.83
N GLU A 388 3.52 1.20 12.05
CA GLU A 388 3.26 2.13 13.17
C GLU A 388 4.35 3.19 13.36
N TYR A 389 5.56 2.99 12.81
CA TYR A 389 6.66 3.93 12.96
C TYR A 389 7.19 4.47 11.63
N LEU A 390 7.69 3.59 10.75
CA LEU A 390 8.34 3.99 9.51
C LEU A 390 7.43 4.83 8.59
N ARG A 391 6.25 4.31 8.23
CA ARG A 391 5.33 5.04 7.33
C ARG A 391 4.83 6.34 7.93
N PRO A 392 4.40 6.39 9.21
CA PRO A 392 4.06 7.65 9.88
C PRO A 392 5.19 8.68 9.87
N GLU A 393 6.44 8.29 10.16
CA GLU A 393 7.56 9.23 10.15
C GLU A 393 7.90 9.75 8.75
N ILE A 394 7.80 8.93 7.70
CA ILE A 394 7.94 9.42 6.30
C ILE A 394 6.83 10.42 5.96
N CYS A 395 5.57 10.12 6.31
CA CYS A 395 4.46 11.05 6.09
C CYS A 395 4.67 12.37 6.85
N LYS A 396 5.16 12.30 8.08
CA LYS A 396 5.47 13.46 8.92
C LYS A 396 6.60 14.30 8.33
N GLU A 397 7.68 13.69 7.85
CA GLU A 397 8.78 14.40 7.16
C GLU A 397 8.24 15.21 5.97
N LEU A 398 7.38 14.59 5.14
CA LEU A 398 6.74 15.27 4.00
C LEU A 398 5.83 16.41 4.46
N ARG A 399 4.98 16.20 5.48
CA ARG A 399 4.07 17.21 6.01
C ARG A 399 4.79 18.39 6.67
N GLU A 400 5.87 18.14 7.40
CA GLU A 400 6.70 19.19 7.98
C GLU A 400 7.34 20.06 6.90
N LYS A 401 7.78 19.45 5.80
CA LYS A 401 8.24 20.20 4.62
C LYS A 401 7.13 21.00 3.99
N LEU A 402 5.97 20.40 3.72
CA LEU A 402 4.80 21.11 3.16
C LEU A 402 4.39 22.32 4.02
N LYS A 403 4.44 22.18 5.35
CA LYS A 403 4.19 23.29 6.29
C LYS A 403 5.18 24.45 6.14
N GLN A 404 6.46 24.18 5.85
CA GLN A 404 7.46 25.22 5.56
C GLN A 404 7.13 26.01 4.28
N TYR A 405 6.37 25.41 3.35
CA TYR A 405 5.85 26.06 2.15
C TYR A 405 4.42 26.61 2.33
N HIS A 406 3.94 26.73 3.58
CA HIS A 406 2.60 27.22 3.92
C HIS A 406 1.44 26.36 3.37
N TYR A 407 1.64 25.04 3.28
CA TYR A 407 0.56 24.09 2.98
C TYR A 407 0.18 23.31 4.22
N VAL A 408 -0.99 23.61 4.79
CA VAL A 408 -1.52 22.96 5.99
C VAL A 408 -2.96 22.48 5.74
N GLU A 409 -3.30 21.29 6.24
CA GLU A 409 -4.59 20.63 5.95
C GLU A 409 -5.79 21.44 6.43
N SER A 410 -5.65 22.11 7.57
CA SER A 410 -6.68 22.97 8.15
C SER A 410 -7.09 24.15 7.27
N GLU A 411 -6.24 24.55 6.34
CA GLU A 411 -6.48 25.67 5.42
C GLU A 411 -7.16 25.21 4.12
N LEU A 412 -7.20 23.90 3.85
CA LEU A 412 -7.85 23.31 2.67
C LEU A 412 -9.35 23.05 2.85
N PHE A 413 -9.83 23.06 4.10
CA PHE A 413 -11.22 22.80 4.46
C PHE A 413 -11.81 24.02 5.16
N PRO A 414 -12.33 24.99 4.39
CA PRO A 414 -12.88 26.23 4.93
C PRO A 414 -14.27 26.08 5.53
N ASP A 415 -14.82 24.86 5.59
CA ASP A 415 -16.08 24.63 6.28
C ASP A 415 -15.89 24.62 7.78
N VAL A 416 -16.78 25.35 8.42
CA VAL A 416 -16.77 25.55 9.86
C VAL A 416 -16.76 24.20 10.59
N TYR A 417 -17.42 23.16 10.06
CA TYR A 417 -17.46 21.84 10.70
C TYR A 417 -16.09 21.14 10.72
N ARG A 418 -15.41 20.94 9.58
CA ARG A 418 -14.08 20.32 9.57
C ARG A 418 -13.02 21.22 10.21
N HIS A 419 -13.13 22.53 10.03
CA HIS A 419 -12.21 23.49 10.66
C HIS A 419 -12.34 23.48 12.18
N ILE A 420 -13.57 23.47 12.72
CA ILE A 420 -13.83 23.26 14.15
C ILE A 420 -13.30 21.89 14.58
N GLY A 421 -13.52 20.83 13.79
CA GLY A 421 -12.95 19.51 14.08
C GLY A 421 -11.43 19.54 14.23
N TYR A 422 -10.73 20.27 13.36
CA TYR A 422 -9.28 20.44 13.44
C TYR A 422 -8.86 21.27 14.66
N ILE A 423 -9.49 22.43 14.88
CA ILE A 423 -9.28 23.28 16.06
C ILE A 423 -9.51 22.46 17.33
N GLN A 424 -10.66 21.82 17.46
CA GLN A 424 -11.01 20.96 18.58
C GLN A 424 -10.01 19.82 18.73
N SER A 425 -9.56 19.17 17.64
CA SER A 425 -8.54 18.13 17.74
C SER A 425 -7.23 18.66 18.33
N ASN A 426 -6.84 19.91 18.06
CA ASN A 426 -5.64 20.53 18.65
C ASN A 426 -5.80 20.82 20.16
N PHE A 427 -7.03 21.03 20.64
CA PHE A 427 -7.31 21.29 22.07
C PHE A 427 -7.70 20.03 22.86
N LEU A 428 -8.41 19.09 22.23
CA LEU A 428 -8.85 17.82 22.81
C LEU A 428 -7.72 16.78 22.79
N SER A 429 -6.82 16.79 21.80
CA SER A 429 -5.61 15.97 21.84
C SER A 429 -4.72 16.31 23.03
N ASN A 430 -4.78 17.54 23.55
CA ASN A 430 -4.08 17.91 24.79
C ASN A 430 -4.72 17.34 26.07
N GLN A 431 -5.92 16.75 26.01
CA GLN A 431 -6.52 16.04 27.16
C GLN A 431 -6.46 14.51 27.03
N THR A 432 -6.32 13.96 25.82
CA THR A 432 -6.02 12.52 25.62
C THR A 432 -4.52 12.20 25.54
N ASN A 433 -3.65 13.20 25.37
CA ASN A 433 -2.18 13.02 25.40
C ASN A 433 -1.56 12.79 26.78
N ASN A 434 -2.35 12.76 27.87
CA ASN A 434 -1.88 12.15 29.12
C ASN A 434 -1.89 10.61 29.09
N ARG A 435 -2.26 9.99 27.97
CA ARG A 435 -1.96 8.57 27.67
C ARG A 435 -1.43 8.32 26.26
N THR A 436 -0.93 9.32 25.53
CA THR A 436 -0.34 9.09 24.20
C THR A 436 0.81 10.03 23.92
N ILE A 437 2.02 9.48 24.13
CA ILE A 437 3.32 9.83 23.53
C ILE A 437 3.72 11.30 23.68
N ASN A 438 4.14 11.63 24.90
CA ASN A 438 5.03 12.75 25.19
C ASN A 438 6.28 12.67 24.31
N LYS A 439 6.75 13.81 23.78
CA LYS A 439 7.99 13.92 22.98
C LYS A 439 9.29 13.56 23.73
N ASN A 440 9.21 13.25 25.02
CA ASN A 440 10.31 12.66 25.81
C ASN A 440 10.22 11.13 25.92
N ASN A 441 9.20 10.50 25.34
CA ASN A 441 8.92 9.06 25.39
C ASN A 441 9.01 8.37 24.02
N ILE A 442 9.64 8.97 22.99
CA ILE A 442 9.84 8.27 21.71
C ILE A 442 10.97 7.24 21.84
N SER A 443 12.02 7.55 22.61
CA SER A 443 12.99 6.54 23.05
C SER A 443 12.31 5.48 23.91
N GLU A 444 11.46 5.86 24.87
CA GLU A 444 10.74 4.87 25.71
C GLU A 444 9.70 4.04 24.93
N ASN A 445 9.03 4.57 23.90
CA ASN A 445 8.05 3.82 23.10
C ASN A 445 8.69 2.91 22.05
N LEU A 446 9.80 3.32 21.42
CA LEU A 446 10.60 2.38 20.64
C LEU A 446 11.16 1.30 21.57
N VAL A 447 11.63 1.66 22.76
CA VAL A 447 12.08 0.72 23.77
C VAL A 447 10.93 -0.23 24.17
N ASP A 448 9.69 0.23 24.35
CA ASP A 448 8.54 -0.61 24.71
C ASP A 448 8.04 -1.49 23.55
N LEU A 449 8.05 -0.97 22.31
CA LEU A 449 7.82 -1.74 21.08
C LEU A 449 8.93 -2.77 20.82
N LEU A 450 10.17 -2.45 21.20
CA LEU A 450 11.31 -3.33 21.10
C LEU A 450 11.39 -4.32 22.27
N LYS A 451 10.83 -3.99 23.45
CA LYS A 451 10.71 -4.81 24.66
C LYS A 451 9.53 -5.78 24.66
N LEU A 452 8.77 -5.95 23.57
CA LEU A 452 7.72 -6.98 23.45
C LEU A 452 8.24 -8.34 22.90
N LYS A 453 9.05 -9.20 23.52
CA LYS A 453 9.82 -9.30 24.77
C LYS A 453 10.92 -10.33 24.48
N GLU A 454 12.12 -10.10 24.99
CA GLU A 454 13.16 -11.12 25.22
C GLU A 454 12.77 -12.07 26.39
N ASN A 455 11.51 -12.52 26.44
CA ASN A 455 11.03 -13.53 27.39
C ASN A 455 10.40 -14.70 26.66
#